data_AF-A0P5W5-F1
#
_entry.id   AF-A0P5W5-F1
#
_cell.length_a   1.000
_cell.length_b   1.000
_cell.length_c   1.000
_cell.angle_alpha   90.00
_cell.angle_beta   90.00
_cell.angle_gamma   90.00
#
_symmetry.space_group_name_H-M   'P 1'
#
loop_
_entity.id
_entity.type
_entity.pdbx_description
1 polymer ?
#
loop_
_entity_poly.entity_id
_entity_poly.type
_entity_poly.pdbx_seq_one_letter_code
_entity_poly.pdbx_strand_id
1 'polypeptide(L)' 'MKLYHIISSVLSAFFGVQNNKKFKEDEDFIEQNGVKYFLIAGFFIVVFGIIVLRSLVGIIVD' A
#
# COMPACT_ATOMS: atom_id res chain seq x y z
N MET A 1 -8.87 12.69 3.16
CA MET A 1 -7.81 12.00 2.38
C MET A 1 -8.47 11.20 1.26
N LYS A 2 -7.96 11.25 0.02
CA LYS A 2 -8.55 10.51 -1.12
C LYS A 2 -7.95 9.10 -1.19
N LEU A 3 -8.67 8.12 -1.76
CA LEU A 3 -8.26 6.70 -1.82
C LEU A 3 -6.87 6.48 -2.44
N TYR A 4 -6.49 7.28 -3.46
CA TYR A 4 -5.16 7.20 -4.06
C TYR A 4 -4.03 7.50 -3.07
N HIS A 5 -4.29 8.30 -2.03
CA HIS A 5 -3.29 8.68 -1.05
C HIS A 5 -3.03 7.54 -0.08
N ILE A 6 -4.08 6.81 0.31
CA ILE A 6 -3.97 5.58 1.11
C ILE A 6 -3.17 4.53 0.33
N ILE A 7 -3.52 4.32 -0.95
CA ILE A 7 -2.79 3.40 -1.83
C ILE A 7 -1.32 3.83 -1.93
N SER A 8 -1.05 5.10 -2.24
CA SER A 8 0.32 5.63 -2.34
C SER A 8 1.09 5.50 -1.03
N SER A 9 0.45 5.73 0.12
CA SER A 9 1.09 5.62 1.42
C SER A 9 1.44 4.16 1.73
N VAL A 10 0.50 3.24 1.51
CA VAL A 10 0.75 1.81 1.69
C VAL A 10 1.88 1.34 0.78
N LEU A 11 1.86 1.70 -0.51
CA LEU A 11 2.96 1.41 -1.45
C LEU A 11 4.29 2.02 -1.00
N SER A 12 4.28 3.28 -0.57
CA SER A 12 5.46 3.96 -0.01
C SER A 12 6.04 3.22 1.19
N ALA A 13 5.19 2.76 2.12
CA ALA A 13 5.61 1.97 3.27
C ALA A 13 6.18 0.60 2.85
N PHE A 14 5.55 -0.09 1.88
CA PHE A 14 6.05 -1.35 1.31
C PHE A 14 7.45 -1.20 0.68
N PHE A 15 7.70 -0.11 -0.04
CA PHE A 15 8.98 0.15 -0.69
C PHE A 15 9.97 0.94 0.20
N GLY A 16 9.60 1.28 1.44
CA GLY A 16 10.43 2.07 2.37
C GLY A 16 10.64 3.54 1.96
N VAL A 17 9.86 4.06 1.01
CA VAL A 17 9.94 5.44 0.52
C VAL A 17 8.86 6.28 1.19
N GLN A 18 9.05 6.57 2.48
CA GLN A 18 8.11 7.35 3.28
C GLN A 18 8.65 8.76 3.57
N ASN A 19 7.80 9.79 3.46
CA ASN A 19 8.16 11.19 3.71
C ASN A 19 7.46 11.69 4.98
N ASN A 20 8.18 12.39 5.88
CA ASN A 20 7.65 12.84 7.17
C ASN A 20 6.34 13.63 7.09
N LYS A 21 6.15 14.47 6.05
CA LYS A 21 4.89 15.22 5.88
C LYS A 21 3.70 14.29 5.60
N LYS A 22 3.90 13.29 4.74
CA LYS A 22 2.85 12.30 4.40
C LYS A 22 2.59 11.35 5.57
N PHE A 23 3.63 11.01 6.33
CA PHE A 23 3.51 10.21 7.54
C PHE A 23 2.56 10.84 8.55
N LYS A 24 2.69 12.15 8.78
CA LYS A 24 1.81 12.87 9.69
C LYS A 24 0.36 12.94 9.17
N GLU A 25 0.18 13.12 7.87
CA GLU A 25 -1.16 13.06 7.24
C GLU A 25 -1.80 11.67 7.37
N ASP A 26 -0.98 10.60 7.27
CA ASP A 26 -1.42 9.22 7.46
C ASP A 26 -1.83 8.97 8.92
N GLU A 27 -1.03 9.45 9.89
CA GLU A 27 -1.33 9.37 11.33
C GLU A 27 -2.63 10.10 11.68
N ASP A 28 -2.78 11.37 11.27
CA ASP A 28 -3.98 12.17 11.51
C ASP A 28 -5.23 11.48 10.93
N PHE A 29 -5.09 10.82 9.77
CA PHE A 29 -6.18 10.06 9.16
C PHE A 29 -6.51 8.79 9.93
N ILE A 30 -5.51 8.04 10.39
CA ILE A 30 -5.68 6.82 11.19
C ILE A 30 -6.33 7.15 12.53
N GLU A 31 -5.97 8.27 13.15
CA GLU A 31 -6.56 8.71 14.41
C GLU A 31 -8.06 9.02 14.26
N GLN A 32 -8.45 9.63 13.13
CA GLN A 32 -9.85 9.99 12.86
C GLN A 32 -10.72 8.84 12.34
N ASN A 33 -10.17 7.93 11.53
CA ASN A 33 -10.94 6.94 10.76
C ASN A 33 -10.59 5.49 11.13
N GLY A 34 -9.60 5.30 12.00
CA GLY A 34 -9.02 4.00 12.34
C GLY A 34 -8.13 3.42 11.22
N VAL A 35 -7.35 2.42 11.59
CA VAL A 35 -6.38 1.75 10.68
C VAL A 35 -7.04 0.85 9.61
N LYS A 36 -8.35 0.60 9.70
CA LYS A 36 -9.07 -0.37 8.86
C LYS A 36 -8.87 -0.14 7.36
N TYR A 37 -8.87 1.11 6.91
CA TYR A 37 -8.71 1.46 5.49
C TYR A 37 -7.32 1.09 4.95
N PHE A 38 -6.27 1.30 5.74
CA PHE A 38 -4.91 0.92 5.41
C PHE A 38 -4.74 -0.60 5.36
N LEU A 39 -5.35 -1.32 6.30
CA LEU A 39 -5.35 -2.78 6.34
C LEU A 39 -6.01 -3.40 5.10
N ILE A 40 -7.19 -2.90 4.72
CA ILE A 40 -7.90 -3.37 3.53
C ILE A 40 -7.09 -3.07 2.27
N ALA A 41 -6.57 -1.85 2.12
CA ALA A 41 -5.75 -1.46 0.98
C ALA A 41 -4.47 -2.31 0.88
N GLY A 42 -3.77 -2.52 1.99
CA GLY A 42 -2.57 -3.36 2.07
C GLY A 42 -2.84 -4.81 1.70
N PHE A 43 -3.95 -5.39 2.17
CA PHE A 43 -4.33 -6.76 1.80
C PHE A 43 -4.48 -6.92 0.29
N PHE A 44 -5.23 -6.03 -0.37
CA PHE A 44 -5.40 -6.09 -1.83
C PHE A 44 -4.09 -5.86 -2.58
N ILE A 45 -3.23 -4.95 -2.11
CA ILE A 45 -1.90 -4.69 -2.70
C ILE A 45 -1.02 -5.94 -2.63
N VAL A 46 -1.01 -6.66 -1.50
CA VAL A 46 -0.23 -7.90 -1.36
C VAL A 46 -0.74 -8.99 -2.30
N VAL A 47 -2.05 -9.22 -2.33
CA VAL A 47 -2.65 -10.23 -3.23
C VAL A 47 -2.33 -9.90 -4.69
N PHE A 48 -2.47 -8.63 -5.08
CA PHE A 48 -2.10 -8.17 -6.41
C PHE A 48 -0.61 -8.38 -6.71
N GLY A 49 0.26 -8.04 -5.76
CA GLY A 49 1.71 -8.25 -5.89
C GLY A 49 2.09 -9.70 -6.11
N ILE A 50 1.45 -10.64 -5.39
CA ILE A 50 1.67 -12.08 -5.56
C ILE A 50 1.26 -12.54 -6.96
N ILE A 51 0.13 -12.07 -7.48
CA ILE A 51 -0.34 -12.40 -8.84
C ILE A 51 0.67 -11.91 -9.88
N VAL A 52 1.12 -10.65 -9.75
CA VAL A 52 2.11 -10.06 -10.67
C VAL A 52 3.42 -10.85 -10.63
N LEU A 53 3.94 -11.15 -9.44
CA LEU A 53 5.17 -11.94 -9.28
C LEU A 53 5.05 -13.32 -9.92
N ARG A 54 3.94 -14.02 -9.67
CA ARG A 54 3.69 -15.35 -10.27
C ARG A 54 3.69 -15.28 -11.80
N SER A 55 3.01 -14.29 -12.37
CA SER A 55 2.97 -14.10 -13.82
C SER A 55 4.35 -13.77 -14.40
N LEU A 56 5.12 -12.90 -13.73
CA LEU A 56 6.49 -12.58 -14.15
C LEU A 56 7.40 -13.80 -14.11
N VAL A 57 7.36 -14.58 -13.04
CA VAL A 57 8.13 -15.83 -12.95
C VAL A 57 7.71 -16.82 -14.03
N GLY A 58 6.41 -16.94 -14.32
CA GLY A 58 5.93 -17.78 -15.42
C GLY A 58 6.53 -17.37 -16.77
N ILE A 59 6.47 -16.08 -17.11
CA ILE A 59 7.06 -15.53 -18.36
C ILE A 59 8.57 -15.77 -18.45
N ILE A 60 9.29 -15.73 -17.32
CA ILE A 60 10.75 -15.91 -17.29
C ILE A 60 11.14 -17.39 -17.41
N VAL A 61 10.34 -18.29 -16.83
CA VAL A 61 10.64 -19.73 -16.79
C VAL A 61 10.20 -20.46 -18.06
N ASP A 62 9.13 -20.00 -18.71
CA ASP A 62 8.67 -20.51 -20.01
C ASP A 62 9.59 -20.10 -21.18
#